data_AF-F5NVF0-F1
#
_entry.id   AF-F5NVF0-F1
#
_cell.length_a   1.000
_cell.length_b   1.000
_cell.length_c   1.000
_cell.angle_alpha   90.00
_cell.angle_beta   90.00
_cell.angle_gamma   90.00
#
_symmetry.space_group_name_H-M   'P 1'
#
loop_
_entity.id
_entity.type
_entity.pdbx_description
1 polymer ?
#
loop_
_entity_poly.entity_id
_entity_poly.type
_entity_poly.pdbx_seq_one_letter_code
_entity_poly.pdbx_strand_id
1 'polypeptide(L)'
;MLPRFADIFQQGNRWLNWLEKQPEGAVRPVVIESVTKIMACGTTLMGYTQWCCSSPDCCHTKKVCFRCKSRSCLHCGVKAGAQWIQYLLSLVPDCPWQHIVSSKREWNRFLDTHYRRGWNVNVSRVMDNATHVAVYFGSYLKKPPVPMSRLEHYAGQDEIGLRYNSHRTKREEYLLMSGDEFMERFSWHVADKGFRMVRYTVFLSPAKRRLLEEVVYIITETVRKTAMQITWRGMYQRLLKVDPLKCVLCGSQMRFTGLKRGYRLAEQVLMHEPLARMRWCG
;
A
#
# COMPACT_ATOMS: atom_id res chain seq x y z
N MET A 1 18.09 13.38 -0.63
CA MET A 1 16.64 13.17 -0.37
C MET A 1 16.29 11.70 -0.64
N LEU A 2 15.34 11.07 0.08
CA LEU A 2 14.92 9.69 -0.26
C LEU A 2 14.17 9.71 -1.60
N PRO A 3 14.44 8.77 -2.53
CA PRO A 3 13.83 8.80 -3.85
C PRO A 3 12.33 8.57 -3.74
N ARG A 4 11.56 9.33 -4.53
CA ARG A 4 10.10 9.26 -4.53
C ARG A 4 9.68 8.20 -5.53
N PHE A 5 8.64 7.46 -5.20
CA PHE A 5 7.98 6.59 -6.19
C PHE A 5 7.41 7.36 -7.39
N ALA A 6 7.31 8.70 -7.32
CA ALA A 6 6.94 9.52 -8.46
C ALA A 6 8.04 9.54 -9.54
N ASP A 7 9.31 9.40 -9.15
CA ASP A 7 10.46 9.59 -10.01
C ASP A 7 10.48 8.56 -11.16
N ILE A 8 9.99 7.33 -10.90
CA ILE A 8 9.84 6.29 -11.93
C ILE A 8 8.93 6.70 -13.09
N PHE A 9 7.97 7.62 -12.86
CA PHE A 9 7.04 8.12 -13.87
C PHE A 9 7.53 9.41 -14.53
N GLN A 10 8.23 10.26 -13.76
CA GLN A 10 8.64 11.61 -14.19
C GLN A 10 9.98 11.62 -14.92
N GLN A 11 10.88 10.70 -14.59
CA GLN A 11 12.20 10.65 -15.20
C GLN A 11 12.12 10.36 -16.69
N GLY A 12 12.87 11.12 -17.50
CA GLY A 12 12.87 11.00 -18.95
C GLY A 12 11.51 11.26 -19.60
N ASN A 13 10.56 11.89 -18.90
CA ASN A 13 9.16 12.00 -19.30
C ASN A 13 8.48 10.64 -19.58
N ARG A 14 8.93 9.56 -18.92
CA ARG A 14 8.47 8.19 -19.20
C ARG A 14 6.95 8.04 -19.23
N TRP A 15 6.23 8.64 -18.28
CA TRP A 15 4.76 8.62 -18.27
C TRP A 15 4.16 9.23 -19.54
N LEU A 16 4.63 10.41 -19.96
CA LEU A 16 4.10 11.09 -21.13
C LEU A 16 4.49 10.36 -22.42
N ASN A 17 5.75 9.95 -22.54
CA ASN A 17 6.22 9.19 -23.70
C ASN A 17 5.45 7.87 -23.89
N TRP A 18 5.16 7.17 -22.79
CA TRP A 18 4.34 5.95 -22.84
C TRP A 18 2.89 6.27 -23.22
N LEU A 19 2.31 7.33 -22.64
CA LEU A 19 0.92 7.73 -22.89
C LEU A 19 0.70 8.15 -24.36
N GLU A 20 1.65 8.87 -24.97
CA GLU A 20 1.62 9.30 -26.37
C GLU A 20 1.68 8.12 -27.36
N LYS A 21 2.27 6.98 -26.96
CA LYS A 21 2.33 5.77 -27.78
C LYS A 21 1.03 4.97 -27.77
N GLN A 22 0.10 5.25 -26.85
CA GLN A 22 -1.13 4.48 -26.72
C GLN A 22 -2.19 4.95 -27.73
N PRO A 23 -3.00 4.03 -28.29
CA PRO A 23 -4.16 4.42 -29.08
C PRO A 23 -5.11 5.30 -28.27
N GLU A 24 -5.80 6.22 -28.94
CA GLU A 24 -6.77 7.10 -28.29
C GLU A 24 -7.84 6.27 -27.55
N GLY A 25 -8.07 6.60 -26.28
CA GLY A 25 -9.04 5.89 -25.43
C GLY A 25 -8.57 4.52 -24.88
N ALA A 26 -7.38 4.02 -25.24
CA ALA A 26 -6.89 2.74 -24.74
C ALA A 26 -6.54 2.77 -23.25
N VAL A 27 -6.06 3.91 -22.75
CA VAL A 27 -5.66 4.06 -21.34
C VAL A 27 -6.88 4.38 -20.47
N ARG A 28 -7.17 3.50 -19.52
CA ARG A 28 -8.29 3.67 -18.58
C ARG A 28 -8.11 4.95 -17.74
N PRO A 29 -9.13 5.80 -17.56
CA PRO A 29 -9.02 7.02 -16.76
C PRO A 29 -8.52 6.82 -15.33
N VAL A 30 -8.84 5.67 -14.72
CA VAL A 30 -8.36 5.30 -13.37
C VAL A 30 -6.84 5.14 -13.30
N VAL A 31 -6.17 4.78 -14.40
CA VAL A 31 -4.71 4.70 -14.49
C VAL A 31 -4.13 6.11 -14.43
N ILE A 32 -4.65 7.03 -15.26
CA ILE A 32 -4.25 8.44 -15.28
C ILE A 32 -4.45 9.07 -13.89
N GLU A 33 -5.62 8.87 -13.27
CA GLU A 33 -5.88 9.34 -11.90
C GLU A 33 -4.89 8.76 -10.88
N SER A 34 -4.54 7.49 -11.01
CA SER A 34 -3.66 6.79 -10.08
C SER A 34 -2.21 7.28 -10.19
N VAL A 35 -1.71 7.44 -11.42
CA VAL A 35 -0.36 7.97 -11.69
C VAL A 35 -0.27 9.44 -11.27
N THR A 36 -1.28 10.25 -11.60
CA THR A 36 -1.37 11.65 -11.13
C THR A 36 -1.32 11.75 -9.61
N LYS A 37 -2.10 10.93 -8.89
CA LYS A 37 -2.05 10.85 -7.42
C LYS A 37 -0.67 10.46 -6.91
N ILE A 38 0.05 9.57 -7.60
CA ILE A 38 1.40 9.15 -7.21
C ILE A 38 2.38 10.31 -7.39
N MET A 39 2.34 11.00 -8.53
CA MET A 39 3.21 12.16 -8.81
C MET A 39 2.95 13.33 -7.85
N ALA A 40 1.68 13.59 -7.51
CA ALA A 40 1.30 14.57 -6.50
C ALA A 40 1.63 14.13 -5.05
N CYS A 41 1.88 12.84 -4.81
CA CYS A 41 1.99 12.30 -3.46
C CYS A 41 3.16 12.89 -2.67
N GLY A 42 2.87 13.57 -1.56
CA GLY A 42 3.89 14.22 -0.73
C GLY A 42 4.33 15.60 -1.22
N THR A 43 3.63 16.18 -2.20
CA THR A 43 3.84 17.58 -2.64
C THR A 43 2.83 18.51 -1.96
N THR A 44 3.03 19.81 -2.11
CA THR A 44 2.11 20.83 -1.59
C THR A 44 0.74 20.78 -2.27
N LEU A 45 0.60 20.15 -3.45
CA LEU A 45 -0.69 19.96 -4.12
C LEU A 45 -1.65 19.08 -3.33
N MET A 46 -1.11 18.13 -2.54
CA MET A 46 -1.91 17.30 -1.65
C MET A 46 -2.41 18.06 -0.41
N GLY A 47 -1.95 19.29 -0.20
CA GLY A 47 -2.09 20.01 1.05
C GLY A 47 -1.02 19.60 2.06
N TYR A 48 -0.92 20.37 3.13
CA TYR A 48 0.08 20.15 4.17
C TYR A 48 -0.34 20.73 5.51
N THR A 49 0.27 20.23 6.57
CA THR A 49 0.32 20.92 7.87
C THR A 49 1.64 21.69 7.97
N GLN A 50 1.58 22.89 8.54
CA GLN A 50 2.73 23.74 8.78
C GLN A 50 3.07 23.74 10.27
N TRP A 51 4.36 23.72 10.55
CA TRP A 51 4.92 23.63 11.89
C TRP A 51 6.09 24.59 12.04
N CYS A 52 6.20 25.22 13.20
CA CYS A 52 7.32 26.10 13.56
C CYS A 52 7.99 25.58 14.83
N CYS A 53 9.30 25.81 14.98
CA CYS A 53 10.00 25.50 16.22
C CYS A 53 9.38 26.24 17.41
N SER A 54 9.36 25.59 18.58
CA SER A 54 8.92 26.22 19.83
C SER A 54 9.97 27.14 20.45
N SER A 55 11.25 26.92 20.15
CA SER A 55 12.35 27.72 20.70
C SER A 55 12.36 29.14 20.08
N PRO A 56 12.47 30.20 20.91
CA PRO A 56 12.48 31.59 20.44
C PRO A 56 13.70 31.91 19.56
N ASP A 57 14.83 31.25 19.79
CA ASP A 57 16.08 31.48 19.05
C ASP A 57 16.19 30.64 17.77
N CYS A 58 15.10 29.97 17.35
CA CYS A 58 15.10 29.06 16.21
C CYS A 58 13.99 29.41 15.21
N CYS A 59 14.39 29.87 14.02
CA CYS A 59 13.49 30.20 12.91
C CYS A 59 13.04 28.98 12.08
N HIS A 60 13.34 27.74 12.51
CA HIS A 60 13.04 26.56 11.72
C HIS A 60 11.54 26.36 11.54
N THR A 61 11.12 26.25 10.28
CA THR A 61 9.75 25.92 9.88
C THR A 61 9.75 24.72 8.95
N LYS A 62 8.66 23.95 8.99
CA LYS A 62 8.51 22.72 8.23
C LYS A 62 7.08 22.56 7.71
N LYS A 63 6.98 22.09 6.47
CA LYS A 63 5.71 21.64 5.88
C LYS A 63 5.70 20.11 5.82
N VAL A 64 4.63 19.52 6.33
CA VAL A 64 4.37 18.08 6.25
C VAL A 64 3.24 17.87 5.26
N CYS A 65 3.61 17.50 4.03
CA CYS A 65 2.68 17.26 2.94
C CYS A 65 1.87 15.98 3.15
N PHE A 66 0.59 16.03 2.77
CA PHE A 66 -0.28 14.87 2.82
C PHE A 66 0.08 13.85 1.73
N ARG A 67 -0.23 12.59 2.03
CA ARG A 67 -0.02 11.47 1.12
C ARG A 67 -1.30 11.20 0.33
N CYS A 68 -1.18 10.72 -0.90
CA CYS A 68 -2.33 10.52 -1.79
C CYS A 68 -3.28 9.40 -1.36
N LYS A 69 -2.85 8.52 -0.45
CA LYS A 69 -3.60 7.35 0.03
C LYS A 69 -4.04 6.39 -1.10
N SER A 70 -3.46 6.54 -2.30
CA SER A 70 -3.71 5.63 -3.43
C SER A 70 -3.18 4.24 -3.10
N ARG A 71 -3.93 3.21 -3.50
CA ARG A 71 -3.52 1.80 -3.36
C ARG A 71 -2.29 1.45 -4.19
N SER A 72 -2.14 2.12 -5.33
CA SER A 72 -1.05 1.87 -6.28
C SER A 72 0.22 2.65 -5.90
N CYS A 73 0.13 3.56 -4.92
CA CYS A 73 1.29 4.30 -4.44
C CYS A 73 2.09 3.46 -3.44
N LEU A 74 3.32 3.08 -3.83
CA LEU A 74 4.21 2.26 -3.00
C LEU A 74 4.47 2.88 -1.62
N HIS A 75 4.57 4.20 -1.56
CA HIS A 75 4.82 4.92 -0.32
C HIS A 75 3.59 4.98 0.61
N CYS A 76 2.37 5.10 0.05
CA CYS A 76 1.15 5.12 0.86
C CYS A 76 0.75 3.72 1.33
N GLY A 77 1.02 2.71 0.51
CA GLY A 77 0.67 1.31 0.77
C GLY A 77 1.32 0.77 2.05
N VAL A 78 2.50 1.26 2.44
CA VAL A 78 3.23 0.77 3.63
C VAL A 78 2.41 1.00 4.92
N LYS A 79 2.00 2.23 5.22
CA LYS A 79 1.23 2.53 6.43
C LYS A 79 -0.11 1.79 6.44
N ALA A 80 -0.83 1.86 5.32
CA ALA A 80 -2.15 1.24 5.20
C ALA A 80 -2.08 -0.29 5.31
N GLY A 81 -1.03 -0.89 4.75
CA GLY A 81 -0.75 -2.32 4.86
C GLY A 81 -0.36 -2.71 6.29
N ALA A 82 0.51 -1.95 6.96
CA ALA A 82 0.88 -2.20 8.34
C ALA A 82 -0.32 -2.13 9.29
N GLN A 83 -1.17 -1.10 9.15
CA GLN A 83 -2.40 -0.98 9.95
C GLN A 83 -3.36 -2.15 9.69
N TRP A 84 -3.49 -2.57 8.43
CA TRP A 84 -4.32 -3.72 8.05
C TRP A 84 -3.79 -5.04 8.62
N ILE A 85 -2.48 -5.24 8.62
CA ILE A 85 -1.84 -6.43 9.22
C ILE A 85 -2.09 -6.44 10.73
N GLN A 86 -1.92 -5.31 11.43
CA GLN A 86 -2.21 -5.23 12.87
C GLN A 86 -3.67 -5.55 13.18
N TYR A 87 -4.59 -5.10 12.33
CA TYR A 87 -5.99 -5.51 12.42
C TYR A 87 -6.16 -7.02 12.23
N LEU A 88 -5.59 -7.61 11.19
CA LEU A 88 -5.72 -9.05 10.96
C LEU A 88 -5.13 -9.87 12.13
N LEU A 89 -3.98 -9.46 12.65
CA LEU A 89 -3.34 -10.09 13.79
C LEU A 89 -4.19 -10.03 15.06
N SER A 90 -4.98 -8.96 15.25
CA SER A 90 -5.94 -8.93 16.37
C SER A 90 -7.02 -10.01 16.21
N LEU A 91 -7.45 -10.31 14.98
CA LEU A 91 -8.47 -11.33 14.72
C LEU A 91 -7.96 -12.78 14.75
N VAL A 92 -6.64 -13.01 14.65
CA VAL A 92 -6.09 -14.37 14.72
C VAL A 92 -6.28 -14.86 16.14
N PRO A 93 -7.11 -15.88 16.42
CA PRO A 93 -7.30 -16.37 17.78
C PRO A 93 -6.06 -17.10 18.30
N ASP A 94 -5.80 -17.02 19.61
CA ASP A 94 -4.75 -17.76 20.29
C ASP A 94 -5.24 -19.15 20.70
N CYS A 95 -5.63 -19.97 19.71
CA CYS A 95 -6.10 -21.33 19.93
C CYS A 95 -5.49 -22.30 18.90
N PRO A 96 -5.35 -23.60 19.22
CA PRO A 96 -5.10 -24.64 18.22
C PRO A 96 -6.18 -24.62 17.13
N TRP A 97 -5.84 -25.01 15.89
CA TRP A 97 -6.74 -24.98 14.74
C TRP A 97 -8.13 -25.54 15.05
N GLN A 98 -9.17 -24.72 14.91
CA GLN A 98 -10.56 -25.14 15.07
C GLN A 98 -11.30 -25.09 13.73
N HIS A 99 -11.87 -26.22 13.32
CA HIS A 99 -12.85 -26.26 12.23
C HIS A 99 -14.22 -25.98 12.82
N ILE A 100 -14.78 -24.80 12.55
CA ILE A 100 -16.12 -24.44 13.00
C ILE A 100 -17.11 -25.06 12.01
N VAL A 101 -17.89 -26.04 12.46
CA VAL A 101 -18.94 -26.64 11.64
C VAL A 101 -20.24 -26.81 12.41
N SER A 102 -21.36 -26.49 11.77
CA SER A 102 -22.71 -26.62 12.32
C SER A 102 -23.04 -28.09 12.66
N SER A 103 -22.67 -29.02 11.77
CA SER A 103 -22.72 -30.46 12.04
C SER A 103 -21.73 -31.22 11.15
N LYS A 104 -21.18 -32.32 11.66
CA LYS A 104 -20.30 -33.23 10.90
C LYS A 104 -20.95 -33.72 9.60
N ARG A 105 -22.27 -33.97 9.64
CA ARG A 105 -23.04 -34.48 8.50
C ARG A 105 -23.18 -33.45 7.37
N GLU A 106 -23.44 -32.18 7.70
CA GLU A 106 -23.50 -31.11 6.70
C GLU A 106 -22.13 -30.80 6.12
N TRP A 107 -21.09 -30.83 6.96
CA TRP A 107 -19.71 -30.66 6.50
C TRP A 107 -19.32 -31.71 5.47
N ASN A 108 -19.56 -32.98 5.78
CA ASN A 108 -19.23 -34.07 4.89
C ASN A 108 -20.01 -33.95 3.57
N ARG A 109 -21.30 -33.55 3.62
CA ARG A 109 -22.10 -33.31 2.40
C ARG A 109 -21.54 -32.18 1.53
N PHE A 110 -21.10 -31.09 2.15
CA PHE A 110 -20.43 -29.99 1.46
C PHE A 110 -19.12 -30.45 0.82
N LEU A 111 -18.27 -31.15 1.60
CA LEU A 111 -16.99 -31.70 1.13
C LEU A 111 -17.21 -32.69 -0.02
N ASP A 112 -18.15 -33.62 0.10
CA ASP A 112 -18.48 -34.62 -0.93
C ASP A 112 -18.85 -33.96 -2.25
N THR A 113 -19.63 -32.86 -2.20
CA THR A 113 -20.02 -32.11 -3.40
C THR A 113 -18.82 -31.47 -4.08
N HIS A 114 -17.84 -31.01 -3.30
CA HIS A 114 -16.61 -30.41 -3.82
C HIS A 114 -15.59 -31.47 -4.24
N TYR A 115 -15.42 -32.57 -3.51
CA TYR A 115 -14.50 -33.67 -3.84
C TYR A 115 -14.89 -34.40 -5.13
N ARG A 116 -16.18 -34.41 -5.49
CA ARG A 116 -16.63 -34.95 -6.79
C ARG A 116 -16.31 -34.05 -7.99
N ARG A 117 -15.87 -32.81 -7.77
CA ARG A 117 -15.46 -31.91 -8.88
C ARG A 117 -14.00 -32.16 -9.20
N GLY A 118 -13.67 -32.20 -10.50
CA GLY A 118 -12.29 -32.23 -10.96
C GLY A 118 -11.63 -30.89 -10.70
N TRP A 119 -10.86 -30.79 -9.61
CA TRP A 119 -10.11 -29.58 -9.31
C TRP A 119 -8.66 -29.71 -9.75
N ASN A 120 -8.14 -28.69 -10.44
CA ASN A 120 -6.70 -28.52 -10.59
C ASN A 120 -6.19 -27.55 -9.53
N VAL A 121 -5.94 -28.06 -8.32
CA VAL A 121 -5.41 -27.26 -7.19
C VAL A 121 -4.12 -27.85 -6.68
N ASN A 122 -3.12 -26.99 -6.49
CA ASN A 122 -1.96 -27.31 -5.69
C ASN A 122 -2.27 -26.98 -4.22
N VAL A 123 -2.54 -28.01 -3.42
CA VAL A 123 -2.69 -27.87 -1.96
C VAL A 123 -1.31 -28.06 -1.33
N SER A 124 -0.70 -26.96 -0.95
CA SER A 124 0.58 -26.98 -0.22
C SER A 124 0.38 -27.37 1.24
N ARG A 125 1.46 -27.81 1.91
CA ARG A 125 1.46 -28.16 3.34
C ARG A 125 0.89 -27.00 4.17
N VAL A 126 0.08 -27.34 5.17
CA VAL A 126 -0.47 -26.36 6.12
C VAL A 126 0.69 -25.61 6.77
N MET A 127 0.64 -24.27 6.71
CA MET A 127 1.59 -23.42 7.41
C MET A 127 1.34 -23.52 8.91
N ASP A 128 2.39 -23.75 9.70
CA ASP A 128 2.33 -23.95 11.15
C ASP A 128 2.14 -22.64 11.96
N ASN A 129 2.32 -21.48 11.32
CA ASN A 129 2.31 -20.19 12.00
C ASN A 129 1.21 -19.25 11.46
N ALA A 130 0.07 -19.19 12.17
CA ALA A 130 -1.07 -18.34 11.82
C ALA A 130 -0.71 -16.84 11.73
N THR A 131 0.23 -16.36 12.56
CA THR A 131 0.76 -14.98 12.49
C THR A 131 1.44 -14.74 11.15
N HIS A 132 2.32 -15.65 10.72
CA HIS A 132 3.00 -15.56 9.43
C HIS A 132 1.99 -15.56 8.27
N VAL A 133 0.99 -16.44 8.32
CA VAL A 133 -0.11 -16.48 7.35
C VAL A 133 -0.85 -15.14 7.28
N ALA A 134 -1.24 -14.58 8.43
CA ALA A 134 -1.96 -13.32 8.50
C ALA A 134 -1.13 -12.14 7.96
N VAL A 135 0.18 -12.10 8.24
CA VAL A 135 1.11 -11.10 7.70
C VAL A 135 1.25 -11.24 6.18
N TYR A 136 1.36 -12.47 5.68
CA TYR A 136 1.44 -12.78 4.26
C TYR A 136 0.16 -12.36 3.51
N PHE A 137 -1.00 -12.86 3.93
CA PHE A 137 -2.29 -12.49 3.34
C PHE A 137 -2.58 -10.99 3.48
N GLY A 138 -2.29 -10.41 4.65
CA GLY A 138 -2.45 -8.98 4.87
C GLY A 138 -1.60 -8.13 3.92
N SER A 139 -0.38 -8.58 3.65
CA SER A 139 0.50 -7.97 2.66
C SER A 139 -0.10 -8.10 1.26
N TYR A 140 -0.52 -9.29 0.85
CA TYR A 140 -1.09 -9.54 -0.48
C TYR A 140 -2.35 -8.71 -0.77
N LEU A 141 -3.24 -8.55 0.22
CA LEU A 141 -4.52 -7.86 0.06
C LEU A 141 -4.42 -6.33 0.05
N LYS A 142 -3.33 -5.75 0.56
CA LYS A 142 -3.21 -4.30 0.82
C LYS A 142 -1.94 -3.65 0.30
N LYS A 143 -0.83 -4.36 0.24
CA LYS A 143 0.39 -3.80 -0.34
C LYS A 143 0.25 -3.73 -1.85
N PRO A 144 0.87 -2.73 -2.48
CA PRO A 144 0.99 -2.68 -3.92
C PRO A 144 1.83 -3.87 -4.45
N PRO A 145 1.71 -4.21 -5.74
CA PRO A 145 2.32 -5.40 -6.34
C PRO A 145 3.81 -5.54 -6.10
N VAL A 146 4.53 -4.42 -6.09
CA VAL A 146 5.98 -4.38 -5.89
C VAL A 146 6.30 -3.43 -4.73
N PRO A 147 7.01 -3.86 -3.67
CA PRO A 147 7.48 -2.97 -2.61
C PRO A 147 8.66 -2.10 -3.08
N MET A 148 8.79 -0.88 -2.54
CA MET A 148 9.93 0.01 -2.85
C MET A 148 11.29 -0.65 -2.61
N SER A 149 11.42 -1.53 -1.62
CA SER A 149 12.68 -2.21 -1.30
C SER A 149 13.16 -3.20 -2.36
N ARG A 150 12.31 -3.52 -3.35
CA ARG A 150 12.65 -4.38 -4.49
C ARG A 150 12.96 -3.61 -5.76
N LEU A 151 12.73 -2.29 -5.76
CA LEU A 151 13.11 -1.39 -6.85
C LEU A 151 14.54 -0.92 -6.62
N GLU A 152 15.48 -1.41 -7.43
CA GLU A 152 16.92 -1.14 -7.24
C GLU A 152 17.39 0.04 -8.09
N HIS A 153 17.06 0.02 -9.38
CA HIS A 153 17.44 1.05 -10.33
C HIS A 153 16.20 1.53 -11.08
N TYR A 154 15.88 2.82 -11.00
CA TYR A 154 14.81 3.44 -11.79
C TYR A 154 15.10 4.93 -12.04
N ALA A 155 16.28 5.38 -11.58
CA ALA A 155 16.63 6.78 -11.41
C ALA A 155 17.72 7.27 -12.40
N GLY A 156 18.16 6.44 -13.37
CA GLY A 156 19.34 6.73 -14.22
C GLY A 156 19.16 6.50 -15.71
N GLN A 157 18.61 5.34 -16.11
CA GLN A 157 18.35 4.94 -17.50
C GLN A 157 16.84 4.70 -17.73
N ASP A 158 16.39 4.49 -18.97
CA ASP A 158 15.01 4.06 -19.24
C ASP A 158 14.71 2.65 -18.67
N GLU A 159 15.70 2.00 -18.10
CA GLU A 159 15.57 0.71 -17.46
C GLU A 159 15.08 0.82 -16.00
N ILE A 160 14.29 -0.17 -15.61
CA ILE A 160 13.78 -0.37 -14.25
C ILE A 160 14.21 -1.76 -13.80
N GLY A 161 15.00 -1.79 -12.73
CA GLY A 161 15.52 -2.98 -12.07
C GLY A 161 14.67 -3.41 -10.89
N LEU A 162 14.27 -4.69 -10.90
CA LEU A 162 13.44 -5.31 -9.88
C LEU A 162 14.05 -6.60 -9.36
N ARG A 163 14.24 -6.68 -8.05
CA ARG A 163 14.68 -7.91 -7.39
C ARG A 163 13.49 -8.72 -6.88
N TYR A 164 13.43 -10.01 -7.15
CA TYR A 164 12.33 -10.87 -6.72
C TYR A 164 12.77 -12.29 -6.36
N ASN A 165 11.98 -12.97 -5.52
CA ASN A 165 12.23 -14.38 -5.20
C ASN A 165 11.50 -15.24 -6.23
N SER A 166 12.25 -16.01 -7.02
CA SER A 166 11.71 -16.89 -8.04
C SER A 166 11.16 -18.17 -7.42
N HIS A 167 9.87 -18.44 -7.66
CA HIS A 167 9.25 -19.67 -7.19
C HIS A 167 9.79 -20.92 -7.89
N ARG A 168 10.34 -20.77 -9.11
CA ARG A 168 10.89 -21.85 -9.94
C ARG A 168 12.28 -22.26 -9.48
N THR A 169 13.18 -21.30 -9.28
CA THR A 169 14.58 -21.57 -8.92
C THR A 169 14.86 -21.52 -7.43
N LYS A 170 13.91 -21.00 -6.63
CA LYS A 170 14.05 -20.74 -5.18
C LYS A 170 15.20 -19.79 -4.84
N ARG A 171 15.65 -18.99 -5.81
CA ARG A 171 16.70 -17.99 -5.62
C ARG A 171 16.13 -16.59 -5.82
N GLU A 172 16.86 -15.63 -5.28
CA GLU A 172 16.63 -14.24 -5.61
C GLU A 172 17.16 -13.98 -7.03
N GLU A 173 16.32 -13.42 -7.87
CA GLU A 173 16.58 -13.12 -9.27
C GLU A 173 16.34 -11.63 -9.53
N TYR A 174 16.92 -11.15 -10.63
CA TYR A 174 16.83 -9.77 -11.07
C TYR A 174 16.06 -9.71 -12.39
N LEU A 175 15.08 -8.81 -12.45
CA LEU A 175 14.29 -8.49 -13.64
C LEU A 175 14.59 -7.06 -14.05
N LEU A 176 15.15 -6.91 -15.25
CA LEU A 176 15.33 -5.63 -15.91
C LEU A 176 14.22 -5.47 -16.95
N MET A 177 13.57 -4.31 -16.95
CA MET A 177 12.54 -3.97 -17.93
C MET A 177 12.65 -2.52 -18.37
N SER A 178 12.10 -2.19 -19.53
CA SER A 178 12.00 -0.79 -19.96
C SER A 178 10.95 -0.03 -19.17
N GLY A 179 10.99 1.29 -19.30
CA GLY A 179 9.97 2.17 -18.76
C GLY A 179 8.56 1.85 -19.25
N ASP A 180 8.44 1.63 -20.55
CA ASP A 180 7.17 1.30 -21.20
C ASP A 180 6.62 -0.04 -20.69
N GLU A 181 7.46 -1.05 -20.54
CA GLU A 181 7.05 -2.36 -20.03
C GLU A 181 6.57 -2.26 -18.58
N PHE A 182 7.25 -1.47 -17.75
CA PHE A 182 6.78 -1.20 -16.39
C PHE A 182 5.44 -0.47 -16.40
N MET A 183 5.28 0.53 -17.26
CA MET A 183 4.03 1.30 -17.35
C MET A 183 2.86 0.43 -17.79
N GLU A 184 3.08 -0.46 -18.74
CA GLU A 184 2.11 -1.45 -19.18
C GLU A 184 1.71 -2.35 -17.99
N ARG A 185 2.68 -3.03 -17.37
CA ARG A 185 2.41 -3.91 -16.21
C ARG A 185 1.73 -3.16 -15.05
N PHE A 186 2.15 -1.93 -14.79
CA PHE A 186 1.56 -1.08 -13.76
C PHE A 186 0.10 -0.75 -14.08
N SER A 187 -0.22 -0.42 -15.33
CA SER A 187 -1.57 -0.09 -15.78
C SER A 187 -2.52 -1.25 -15.50
N TRP A 188 -2.11 -2.50 -15.75
CA TRP A 188 -2.90 -3.72 -15.49
C TRP A 188 -3.17 -3.92 -14.00
N HIS A 189 -2.22 -3.54 -13.13
CA HIS A 189 -2.37 -3.64 -11.68
C HIS A 189 -3.23 -2.53 -11.06
N VAL A 190 -3.53 -1.45 -11.79
CA VAL A 190 -4.54 -0.49 -11.37
C VAL A 190 -5.92 -1.08 -11.62
N ALA A 191 -6.59 -1.54 -10.56
CA ALA A 191 -7.96 -2.04 -10.72
C ALA A 191 -8.94 -0.92 -11.15
N ASP A 192 -10.06 -1.30 -11.73
CA ASP A 192 -11.09 -0.35 -12.14
C ASP A 192 -11.76 0.37 -10.97
N LYS A 193 -12.43 1.47 -11.30
CA LYS A 193 -13.32 2.16 -10.38
C LYS A 193 -14.48 1.23 -10.03
N GLY A 194 -14.76 1.08 -8.73
CA GLY A 194 -15.79 0.18 -8.24
C GLY A 194 -15.37 -1.30 -8.13
N PHE A 195 -14.17 -1.68 -8.61
CA PHE A 195 -13.69 -3.05 -8.47
C PHE A 195 -13.56 -3.46 -7.00
N ARG A 196 -14.30 -4.50 -6.61
CA ARG A 196 -14.31 -5.03 -5.24
C ARG A 196 -13.17 -6.04 -5.06
N MET A 197 -12.06 -5.58 -4.49
CA MET A 197 -10.97 -6.46 -4.06
C MET A 197 -11.45 -7.51 -3.04
N VAL A 198 -10.73 -8.63 -2.94
CA VAL A 198 -10.99 -9.72 -1.97
C VAL A 198 -11.22 -9.23 -0.53
N ARG A 199 -10.51 -8.20 -0.08
CA ARG A 199 -10.72 -7.62 1.27
C ARG A 199 -12.07 -6.93 1.49
N TYR A 200 -12.90 -6.78 0.46
CA TYR A 200 -14.24 -6.21 0.53
C TYR A 200 -15.33 -7.28 0.38
N THR A 201 -14.96 -8.56 0.34
CA THR A 201 -15.89 -9.67 0.26
C THR A 201 -15.94 -10.42 1.60
N VAL A 202 -16.99 -11.24 1.76
CA VAL A 202 -17.16 -12.16 2.89
C VAL A 202 -17.01 -11.44 4.26
N PHE A 203 -16.32 -12.06 5.21
CA PHE A 203 -16.13 -11.58 6.58
C PHE A 203 -15.20 -10.37 6.68
N LEU A 204 -14.42 -10.08 5.64
CA LEU A 204 -13.52 -8.91 5.59
C LEU A 204 -14.24 -7.65 5.08
N SER A 205 -15.45 -7.79 4.53
CA SER A 205 -16.25 -6.66 4.09
C SER A 205 -16.56 -5.69 5.24
N PRO A 206 -16.55 -4.36 5.02
CA PRO A 206 -16.81 -3.38 6.09
C PRO A 206 -18.12 -3.62 6.86
N ALA A 207 -19.16 -4.10 6.17
CA ALA A 207 -20.46 -4.38 6.77
C ALA A 207 -20.44 -5.59 7.72
N LYS A 208 -19.65 -6.64 7.40
CA LYS A 208 -19.56 -7.86 8.23
C LYS A 208 -18.40 -7.85 9.22
N ARG A 209 -17.52 -6.86 9.10
CA ARG A 209 -16.31 -6.74 9.91
C ARG A 209 -16.57 -6.62 11.41
N ARG A 210 -17.58 -5.82 11.79
CA ARG A 210 -17.97 -5.66 13.21
C ARG A 210 -18.48 -6.97 13.80
N LEU A 211 -19.35 -7.66 13.06
CA LEU A 211 -19.84 -8.98 13.44
C LEU A 211 -18.70 -9.98 13.62
N LEU A 212 -17.71 -9.98 12.71
CA LEU A 212 -16.53 -10.83 12.85
C LEU A 212 -15.77 -10.55 14.15
N GLU A 213 -15.56 -9.27 14.49
CA GLU A 213 -14.91 -8.89 15.75
C GLU A 213 -15.69 -9.31 16.99
N GLU A 214 -17.02 -9.38 16.92
CA GLU A 214 -17.86 -9.82 18.04
C GLU A 214 -17.85 -11.34 18.19
N VAL A 215 -17.94 -12.06 17.07
CA VAL A 215 -18.14 -13.51 17.06
C VAL A 215 -16.84 -14.29 17.20
N VAL A 216 -15.73 -13.81 16.63
CA VAL A 216 -14.47 -14.59 16.57
C VAL A 216 -13.95 -14.95 17.96
N TYR A 217 -13.98 -14.01 18.91
CA TYR A 217 -13.47 -14.23 20.26
C TYR A 217 -14.42 -15.10 21.10
N ILE A 218 -15.73 -15.00 20.86
CA ILE A 218 -16.73 -15.85 21.53
C ILE A 218 -16.56 -17.30 21.09
N ILE A 219 -16.50 -17.55 19.77
CA ILE A 219 -16.41 -18.91 19.25
C ILE A 219 -15.08 -19.57 19.59
N THR A 220 -14.00 -18.79 19.61
CA THR A 220 -12.65 -19.32 19.88
C THR A 220 -12.31 -19.35 21.37
N GLU A 221 -13.18 -18.82 22.23
CA GLU A 221 -12.97 -18.68 23.67
C GLU A 221 -11.65 -17.94 24.00
N THR A 222 -11.31 -16.93 23.19
CA THR A 222 -10.07 -16.14 23.34
C THR A 222 -10.33 -14.72 23.81
N VAL A 223 -9.32 -14.11 24.44
CA VAL A 223 -9.39 -12.72 24.88
C VAL A 223 -9.30 -11.77 23.67
N ARG A 224 -10.17 -10.76 23.66
CA ARG A 224 -10.15 -9.74 22.60
C ARG A 224 -8.82 -9.01 22.56
N LYS A 225 -8.17 -9.05 21.40
CA LYS A 225 -6.92 -8.32 21.15
C LYS A 225 -7.22 -6.93 20.59
N THR A 226 -6.45 -5.94 21.04
CA THR A 226 -6.54 -4.58 20.49
C THR A 226 -5.47 -4.41 19.40
N ALA A 227 -5.91 -4.08 18.19
CA ALA A 227 -5.00 -3.80 17.10
C ALA A 227 -4.13 -2.57 17.40
N MET A 228 -2.80 -2.72 17.32
CA MET A 228 -1.89 -1.59 17.49
C MET A 228 -2.18 -0.51 16.42
N GLN A 229 -2.35 0.72 16.87
CA GLN A 229 -2.52 1.87 15.96
C GLN A 229 -1.16 2.35 15.44
N ILE A 230 -1.02 2.36 14.11
CA ILE A 230 0.16 2.87 13.41
C ILE A 230 -0.04 4.37 13.18
N THR A 231 0.60 5.18 14.02
CA THR A 231 0.60 6.63 13.88
C THR A 231 1.63 7.09 12.84
N TRP A 232 1.43 8.28 12.27
CA TRP A 232 2.41 8.86 11.34
C TRP A 232 3.76 9.12 12.02
N ARG A 233 3.73 9.67 13.25
CA ARG A 233 4.93 9.89 14.08
C ARG A 233 5.65 8.57 14.37
N GLY A 234 4.91 7.55 14.82
CA GLY A 234 5.47 6.23 15.12
C GLY A 234 6.07 5.54 13.90
N MET A 235 5.47 5.72 12.72
CA MET A 235 6.05 5.22 11.47
C MET A 235 7.39 5.89 11.14
N TYR A 236 7.49 7.22 11.27
CA TYR A 236 8.74 7.96 11.04
C TYR A 236 9.83 7.55 12.04
N GLN A 237 9.49 7.44 13.32
CA GLN A 237 10.44 7.01 14.35
C GLN A 237 10.94 5.59 14.11
N ARG A 238 10.08 4.67 13.66
CA ARG A 238 10.49 3.28 13.39
C ARG A 238 11.36 3.15 12.13
N LEU A 239 10.94 3.76 11.02
CA LEU A 239 11.56 3.59 9.70
C LEU A 239 12.76 4.50 9.48
N LEU A 240 12.65 5.78 9.87
CA LEU A 240 13.66 6.80 9.59
C LEU A 240 14.50 7.13 10.83
N LYS A 241 14.18 6.56 12.00
CA LYS A 241 14.83 6.87 13.29
C LYS A 241 14.80 8.37 13.64
N VAL A 242 13.84 9.11 13.07
CA VAL A 242 13.64 10.55 13.28
C VAL A 242 12.26 10.79 13.87
N ASP A 243 12.19 11.65 14.89
CA ASP A 243 10.91 12.17 15.38
C ASP A 243 10.49 13.38 14.54
N PRO A 244 9.42 13.29 13.74
CA PRO A 244 9.06 14.35 12.82
C PRO A 244 8.47 15.59 13.52
N LEU A 245 8.20 15.51 14.83
CA LEU A 245 7.75 16.62 15.67
C LEU A 245 8.88 17.25 16.51
N LYS A 246 10.13 16.86 16.27
CA LYS A 246 11.32 17.54 16.82
C LYS A 246 11.98 18.40 15.73
N CYS A 247 12.49 19.56 16.14
CA CYS A 247 13.27 20.44 15.31
C CYS A 247 14.61 19.76 14.97
N VAL A 248 14.97 19.75 13.69
CA VAL A 248 16.24 19.16 13.24
C VAL A 248 17.46 20.03 13.57
N LEU A 249 17.26 21.33 13.83
CA LEU A 249 18.34 22.26 14.16
C LEU A 249 18.68 22.28 15.65
N CYS A 250 17.67 22.28 16.52
CA CYS A 250 17.86 22.48 17.97
C CYS A 250 17.17 21.43 18.86
N GLY A 251 16.54 20.40 18.29
CA GLY A 251 15.89 19.32 19.05
C GLY A 251 14.59 19.69 19.78
N SER A 252 14.25 20.98 19.87
CA SER A 252 13.02 21.49 20.50
C SER A 252 11.75 20.98 19.80
N GLN A 253 10.60 21.02 20.50
CA GLN A 253 9.33 20.56 19.91
C GLN A 253 8.86 21.49 18.79
N MET A 254 8.23 20.90 17.77
CA MET A 254 7.56 21.63 16.70
C MET A 254 6.11 21.92 17.10
N ARG A 255 5.66 23.17 16.98
CA ARG A 255 4.27 23.60 17.19
C ARG A 255 3.53 23.70 15.88
N PHE A 256 2.29 23.22 15.86
CA PHE A 256 1.40 23.36 14.71
C PHE A 256 1.02 24.84 14.52
N THR A 257 1.12 25.33 13.29
CA THR A 257 0.82 26.73 12.95
C THR A 257 -0.22 26.90 11.84
N GLY A 258 -0.50 25.84 11.06
CA GLY A 258 -1.53 25.97 10.03
C GLY A 258 -1.78 24.71 9.22
N LEU A 259 -2.89 24.72 8.50
CA LEU A 259 -3.33 23.67 7.60
C LEU A 259 -3.66 24.27 6.23
N LYS A 260 -3.01 23.79 5.18
CA LYS A 260 -3.41 24.06 3.80
C LYS A 260 -4.10 22.81 3.23
N ARG A 261 -5.34 22.97 2.76
CA ARG A 261 -6.05 21.92 2.03
C ARG A 261 -5.44 21.77 0.63
N GLY A 262 -5.36 20.52 0.17
CA GLY A 262 -4.91 20.21 -1.18
C GLY A 262 -6.01 20.35 -2.22
N TYR A 263 -5.60 20.25 -3.47
CA TYR A 263 -6.50 20.17 -4.62
C TYR A 263 -7.34 18.89 -4.56
N ARG A 264 -8.59 18.97 -5.02
CA ARG A 264 -9.47 17.81 -5.25
C ARG A 264 -8.92 16.99 -6.40
N LEU A 265 -9.36 15.73 -6.51
CA LEU A 265 -8.87 14.83 -7.55
C LEU A 265 -9.08 15.37 -8.96
N ALA A 266 -10.26 15.91 -9.26
CA ALA A 266 -10.55 16.48 -10.58
C ALA A 266 -9.53 17.58 -10.93
N GLU A 267 -9.22 18.46 -9.98
CA GLU A 267 -8.23 19.53 -10.14
C GLU A 267 -6.80 18.98 -10.28
N GLN A 268 -6.46 17.91 -9.56
CA GLN A 268 -5.14 17.26 -9.68
C GLN A 268 -4.94 16.65 -11.07
N VAL A 269 -5.97 16.03 -11.66
CA VAL A 269 -5.90 15.40 -12.99
C VAL A 269 -5.65 16.44 -14.09
N LEU A 270 -6.17 17.66 -13.95
CA LEU A 270 -5.84 18.77 -14.85
C LEU A 270 -4.34 19.12 -14.80
N MET A 271 -3.67 18.83 -13.68
CA MET A 271 -2.24 19.07 -13.49
C MET A 271 -1.37 17.86 -13.86
N HIS A 272 -1.89 16.83 -14.56
CA HIS A 272 -1.16 15.60 -14.80
C HIS A 272 0.10 15.79 -15.66
N GLU A 273 0.05 16.56 -16.76
CA GLU A 273 1.24 16.81 -17.59
C GLU A 273 2.28 17.69 -16.89
N PRO A 274 1.89 18.82 -16.25
CA PRO A 274 2.84 19.59 -15.44
C PRO A 274 3.50 18.75 -14.34
N LEU A 275 2.74 17.85 -13.71
CA LEU A 275 3.30 16.93 -12.73
C LEU A 275 4.27 15.94 -13.36
N ALA A 276 3.98 15.40 -14.53
CA ALA A 276 4.86 14.46 -15.22
C ALA A 276 6.19 15.09 -15.64
N ARG A 277 6.17 16.37 -16.06
CA ARG A 277 7.37 17.13 -16.45
C ARG A 277 8.14 17.72 -15.26
N MET A 278 7.58 17.67 -14.06
CA MET A 278 8.19 18.29 -12.88
C MET A 278 9.47 17.56 -12.50
N ARG A 279 10.61 18.24 -12.69
CA ARG A 279 11.92 17.77 -12.22
C ARG A 279 12.10 18.15 -10.76
N TRP A 280 12.22 17.16 -9.88
CA TRP A 280 12.58 17.39 -8.49
C TRP A 280 14.11 17.38 -8.42
N CYS A 281 14.72 18.57 -8.32
CA CYS A 281 16.13 18.66 -7.94
C CYS A 281 16.27 18.11 -6.51
N GLY A 282 17.15 17.11 -6.35
CA GLY A 282 17.36 16.37 -5.11
C GLY A 282 17.99 17.18 -3.99
#